data_AF-A0A2N2U075-F1
#
_entry.id   AF-A0A2N2U075-F1
#
_cell.length_a   1.000
_cell.length_b   1.000
_cell.length_c   1.000
_cell.angle_alpha   90.00
_cell.angle_beta   90.00
_cell.angle_gamma   90.00
#
_symmetry.space_group_name_H-M   'P 1'
#
loop_
_entity.id
_entity.type
_entity.pdbx_description
1 polymer ?
#
loop_
_entity_poly.entity_id
_entity_poly.type
_entity_poly.pdbx_seq_one_letter_code
_entity_poly.pdbx_strand_id
1 'polypeptide(L)'
;FGAFVVIVAIAMGILFLGGLNWKVFAGLVVVLLIGFALLIFTSEYRMQRILGFMDPFADPYGKGYQLSHALIAFGRGEWLGQGLGGSVEKLFYLPEAHTDFLLAVIAEEFGFVGVAVVIGLFAWLIVKAFLIGHRAAQLERNFCALVAQGIGIWLGVQALINMGVNVGLLPTKGLTLPFLSFGGSGIVANCLAIAVLLRIDWEHRQMMRGKTF
;
A
#
# COMPACT_ATOMS: atom_id res chain seq x y z
N PHE A 1 -14.23 1.22 -1.25
CA PHE A 1 -13.73 0.91 0.11
C PHE A 1 -12.23 1.04 0.25
N GLY A 2 -11.42 0.41 -0.62
CA GLY A 2 -9.95 0.50 -0.54
C GLY A 2 -9.43 1.93 -0.56
N ALA A 3 -9.74 2.70 -1.60
CA ALA A 3 -9.32 4.10 -1.73
C ALA A 3 -9.78 4.98 -0.56
N PHE A 4 -10.99 4.75 -0.03
CA PHE A 4 -11.48 5.47 1.15
C PHE A 4 -10.60 5.23 2.39
N VAL A 5 -10.22 3.98 2.66
CA VAL A 5 -9.30 3.64 3.76
C VAL A 5 -7.95 4.34 3.57
N VAL A 6 -7.43 4.35 2.33
CA VAL A 6 -6.16 5.03 2.02
C VAL A 6 -6.26 6.53 2.27
N ILE A 7 -7.32 7.19 1.78
CA ILE A 7 -7.53 8.64 1.99
C ILE A 7 -7.65 8.97 3.48
N VAL A 8 -8.43 8.19 4.22
CA VAL A 8 -8.59 8.36 5.67
C VAL A 8 -7.26 8.16 6.39
N ALA A 9 -6.48 7.14 6.03
CA ALA A 9 -5.18 6.88 6.63
C ALA A 9 -4.19 8.02 6.36
N ILE A 10 -4.19 8.58 5.14
CA ILE A 10 -3.38 9.75 4.79
C ILE A 10 -3.83 10.97 5.61
N ALA A 11 -5.13 11.25 5.66
CA ALA A 11 -5.67 12.39 6.40
C ALA A 11 -5.33 12.31 7.89
N MET A 12 -5.53 11.15 8.52
CA MET A 12 -5.18 10.92 9.92
C MET A 12 -3.67 11.01 10.13
N GLY A 13 -2.86 10.44 9.23
CA GLY A 13 -1.41 10.52 9.30
C GLY A 13 -0.89 11.96 9.21
N ILE A 14 -1.42 12.78 8.29
CA ILE A 14 -1.07 14.20 8.17
C ILE A 14 -1.52 14.99 9.40
N LEU A 15 -2.73 14.75 9.92
CA LEU A 15 -3.21 15.42 11.13
C LEU A 15 -2.35 15.09 12.35
N PHE A 16 -1.91 13.83 12.47
CA PHE A 16 -1.00 13.40 13.52
C PHE A 16 0.36 14.09 13.40
N LEU A 17 0.95 14.09 12.19
CA LEU A 17 2.23 14.73 11.91
C LEU A 17 2.17 16.25 12.03
N GLY A 18 1.01 16.85 11.77
CA GLY A 18 0.74 18.28 11.93
C GLY A 18 0.67 18.75 13.39
N GLY A 19 0.84 17.86 14.37
CA GLY A 19 0.89 18.22 15.79
C GLY A 19 -0.49 18.41 16.43
N LEU A 20 -1.54 17.77 15.90
CA LEU A 20 -2.87 17.82 16.51
C LEU A 20 -2.82 17.30 17.95
N ASN A 21 -3.55 17.95 18.86
CA ASN A 21 -3.64 17.53 20.25
C ASN A 21 -4.08 16.06 20.35
N TRP A 22 -3.29 15.24 21.06
CA TRP A 22 -3.49 13.80 21.21
C TRP A 22 -4.91 13.44 21.69
N LYS A 23 -5.54 14.28 22.52
CA LYS A 23 -6.92 14.06 22.99
C LYS A 23 -7.94 14.16 21.85
N VAL A 24 -7.78 15.16 20.97
CA VAL A 24 -8.65 15.37 19.80
C VAL A 24 -8.40 14.27 18.77
N PHE A 25 -7.14 13.91 18.57
CA PHE A 25 -6.76 12.80 17.69
C PHE A 25 -7.35 11.47 18.14
N ALA A 26 -7.23 11.13 19.42
CA ALA A 26 -7.83 9.91 19.98
C ALA A 26 -9.36 9.90 19.82
N GLY A 27 -10.03 11.04 20.06
CA GLY A 27 -11.47 11.19 19.81
C GLY A 27 -11.85 10.91 18.35
N LEU A 28 -11.11 11.47 17.39
CA LEU A 28 -11.33 11.22 15.96
C LEU A 28 -11.13 9.73 15.60
N VAL A 29 -10.09 9.07 16.13
CA VAL A 29 -9.87 7.63 15.91
C VAL A 29 -11.06 6.81 16.41
N VAL A 30 -11.56 7.11 17.61
CA VAL A 30 -12.71 6.40 18.21
C VAL A 30 -13.97 6.58 17.35
N VAL A 31 -14.29 7.82 16.95
CA VAL A 31 -15.43 8.10 16.07
C VAL A 31 -15.31 7.34 14.74
N LEU A 32 -14.10 7.28 14.20
CA LEU A 32 -13.83 6.61 12.93
C LEU A 32 -14.01 5.08 13.05
N LEU A 33 -13.55 4.48 14.14
CA LEU A 33 -13.74 3.05 14.43
C LEU A 33 -15.21 2.70 14.62
N ILE A 34 -15.96 3.52 15.36
CA ILE A 34 -17.41 3.34 15.55
C ILE A 34 -18.15 3.45 14.21
N GLY A 35 -17.83 4.47 13.41
CA GLY A 35 -18.41 4.65 12.08
C GLY A 35 -18.10 3.47 11.15
N PHE A 36 -16.87 2.94 11.19
CA PHE A 36 -16.48 1.76 10.44
C PHE A 36 -17.26 0.51 10.88
N ALA A 37 -17.40 0.29 12.19
CA ALA A 37 -18.15 -0.83 12.74
C ALA A 37 -19.62 -0.76 12.30
N LEU A 38 -20.28 0.39 12.46
CA LEU A 38 -21.67 0.59 12.03
C LEU A 38 -21.85 0.34 10.54
N LEU A 39 -20.92 0.81 9.70
CA LEU A 39 -20.94 0.56 8.26
C LEU A 39 -20.80 -0.92 7.92
N ILE A 40 -20.05 -1.70 8.70
CA ILE A 40 -19.90 -3.14 8.48
C ILE A 40 -21.20 -3.88 8.87
N PHE A 41 -21.75 -3.58 10.05
CA PHE A 41 -22.95 -4.27 10.57
C PHE A 41 -24.23 -3.98 9.79
N THR A 42 -24.33 -2.81 9.15
CA THR A 42 -25.54 -2.40 8.40
C THR A 42 -25.64 -3.01 7.00
N SER A 43 -24.62 -3.74 6.52
CA SER A 43 -24.63 -4.30 5.16
C SER A 43 -24.27 -5.78 5.19
N GLU A 44 -25.26 -6.65 4.94
CA GLU A 44 -25.07 -8.10 4.84
C GLU A 44 -23.98 -8.48 3.82
N TYR A 45 -23.88 -7.73 2.72
CA TYR A 45 -22.83 -7.89 1.72
C TYR A 45 -21.41 -7.66 2.27
N ARG A 46 -21.23 -6.72 3.21
CA ARG A 46 -19.91 -6.44 3.83
C ARG A 46 -19.54 -7.50 4.85
N MET A 47 -20.53 -8.00 5.60
CA MET A 47 -20.34 -9.10 6.55
C MET A 47 -19.90 -10.38 5.84
N GLN A 48 -20.57 -10.74 4.73
CA GLN A 48 -20.20 -11.91 3.93
C GLN A 48 -18.79 -11.81 3.34
N ARG A 49 -18.28 -10.59 3.10
CA ARG A 49 -16.91 -10.37 2.62
C ARG A 49 -15.83 -10.59 3.70
N ILE A 50 -16.16 -10.27 4.95
CA ILE A 50 -15.27 -10.50 6.10
C ILE A 50 -15.28 -12.00 6.45
N LEU A 51 -16.46 -12.62 6.48
CA LEU A 51 -16.62 -14.05 6.76
C LEU A 51 -15.99 -14.93 5.67
N GLY A 52 -16.17 -14.59 4.39
CA GLY A 52 -15.54 -15.31 3.28
C GLY A 52 -14.02 -15.14 3.18
N PHE A 53 -13.44 -14.17 3.91
CA PHE A 53 -12.00 -14.00 4.05
C PHE A 53 -11.42 -14.87 5.16
N MET A 54 -12.19 -15.18 6.21
CA MET A 54 -11.74 -16.02 7.33
C MET A 54 -11.59 -17.50 6.94
N ASP A 55 -12.30 -17.96 5.91
CA ASP A 55 -12.14 -19.30 5.34
C ASP A 55 -12.10 -19.26 3.80
N PRO A 56 -10.93 -18.90 3.21
CA PRO A 56 -10.78 -18.82 1.76
C PRO A 56 -10.98 -20.17 1.05
N PHE A 57 -10.72 -21.28 1.76
CA PHE A 57 -10.79 -22.63 1.22
C PHE A 57 -12.20 -23.24 1.31
N ALA A 58 -13.15 -22.59 2.00
CA ALA A 58 -14.55 -23.03 2.03
C ALA A 58 -15.25 -22.85 0.68
N ASP A 59 -14.82 -21.89 -0.14
CA ASP A 59 -15.31 -21.70 -1.51
C ASP A 59 -14.14 -21.35 -2.46
N PRO A 60 -13.30 -22.36 -2.79
CA PRO A 60 -12.12 -22.16 -3.62
C PRO A 60 -12.45 -21.72 -5.03
N TYR A 61 -13.67 -21.97 -5.53
CA TYR A 61 -14.07 -21.70 -6.92
C TYR A 61 -14.93 -20.43 -7.07
N GLY A 62 -15.41 -19.85 -5.97
CA GLY A 62 -16.20 -18.63 -5.95
C GLY A 62 -15.44 -17.45 -5.34
N LYS A 63 -15.86 -17.02 -4.14
CA LYS A 63 -15.34 -15.78 -3.52
C LYS A 63 -13.89 -15.89 -3.03
N GLY A 64 -13.41 -17.09 -2.75
CA GLY A 64 -12.05 -17.38 -2.28
C GLY A 64 -11.03 -17.67 -3.37
N TYR A 65 -11.44 -17.76 -4.65
CA TYR A 65 -10.59 -18.19 -5.77
C TYR A 65 -9.32 -17.36 -5.92
N GLN A 66 -9.46 -16.03 -5.97
CA GLN A 66 -8.31 -15.12 -6.12
C GLN A 66 -7.31 -15.25 -4.97
N LEU A 67 -7.80 -15.35 -3.73
CA LEU A 67 -6.93 -15.45 -2.55
C LEU A 67 -6.28 -16.83 -2.44
N SER A 68 -7.04 -17.90 -2.72
CA SER A 68 -6.54 -19.28 -2.66
C SER A 68 -5.44 -19.52 -3.69
N HIS A 69 -5.64 -19.06 -4.93
CA HIS A 69 -4.61 -19.15 -5.97
C HIS A 69 -3.39 -18.27 -5.67
N ALA A 70 -3.58 -17.08 -5.08
CA ALA A 70 -2.46 -16.28 -4.60
C ALA A 70 -1.62 -17.03 -3.54
N LEU A 71 -2.27 -17.65 -2.55
CA LEU A 71 -1.60 -18.44 -1.51
C LEU A 71 -0.90 -19.68 -2.09
N ILE A 72 -1.48 -20.33 -3.10
CA ILE A 72 -0.85 -21.44 -3.83
C ILE A 72 0.43 -20.96 -4.54
N ALA A 73 0.39 -19.80 -5.19
CA ALA A 73 1.55 -19.19 -5.83
C ALA A 73 2.68 -18.93 -4.82
N PHE A 74 2.34 -18.38 -3.65
CA PHE A 74 3.28 -18.20 -2.53
C PHE A 74 3.87 -19.53 -2.04
N GLY A 75 3.05 -20.58 -1.94
CA GLY A 75 3.51 -21.91 -1.55
C GLY A 75 4.48 -22.55 -2.56
N ARG A 76 4.25 -22.33 -3.86
CA ARG A 76 5.11 -22.83 -4.95
C ARG A 76 6.43 -22.08 -5.09
N GLY A 77 6.49 -20.83 -4.61
CA GLY A 77 7.66 -19.97 -4.69
C GLY A 77 8.86 -20.41 -3.85
N GLU A 78 8.65 -21.18 -2.78
CA GLU A 78 9.71 -21.58 -1.84
C GLU A 78 10.68 -20.41 -1.51
N TRP A 79 11.98 -20.66 -1.44
CA TRP A 79 12.98 -19.62 -1.12
C TRP A 79 13.43 -18.79 -2.32
N LEU A 80 13.64 -19.42 -3.48
CA LEU A 80 14.26 -18.81 -4.67
C LEU A 80 13.34 -18.71 -5.89
N GLY A 81 12.13 -19.26 -5.81
CA GLY A 81 11.16 -19.26 -6.90
C GLY A 81 11.37 -20.37 -7.91
N GLN A 82 10.43 -20.45 -8.83
CA GLN A 82 10.44 -21.40 -9.95
C GLN A 82 11.22 -20.87 -11.18
N GLY A 83 11.75 -19.65 -11.11
CA GLY A 83 12.45 -18.99 -12.21
C GLY A 83 11.55 -18.08 -13.03
N LEU A 84 12.17 -17.09 -13.70
CA LEU A 84 11.46 -16.06 -14.47
C LEU A 84 10.63 -16.71 -15.60
N GLY A 85 9.33 -16.39 -15.65
CA GLY A 85 8.41 -16.99 -16.63
C GLY A 85 7.99 -18.43 -16.32
N GLY A 86 8.40 -19.00 -15.18
CA GLY A 86 7.95 -20.30 -14.68
C GLY A 86 6.62 -20.25 -13.91
N SER A 87 6.01 -19.07 -13.74
CA SER A 87 4.73 -18.93 -13.02
C SER A 87 3.59 -19.56 -13.81
N VAL A 88 2.95 -20.55 -13.19
CA VAL A 88 1.76 -21.22 -13.75
C VAL A 88 0.52 -20.37 -13.49
N GLU A 89 0.47 -19.67 -12.36
CA GLU A 89 -0.69 -18.84 -11.98
C GLU A 89 -0.87 -17.61 -12.90
N LYS A 90 0.20 -17.20 -13.58
CA LYS A 90 0.22 -16.16 -14.62
C LYS A 90 -0.51 -16.58 -15.91
N LEU A 91 -0.70 -17.88 -16.17
CA LEU A 91 -1.33 -18.42 -17.38
C LEU A 91 -2.86 -18.55 -17.23
N PHE A 92 -3.54 -17.47 -16.82
CA PHE A 92 -5.00 -17.37 -16.66
C PHE A 92 -5.64 -18.12 -15.48
N TYR A 93 -4.84 -18.73 -14.59
CA TYR A 93 -5.36 -19.37 -13.36
C TYR A 93 -5.61 -18.36 -12.24
N LEU A 94 -4.93 -17.22 -12.24
CA LEU A 94 -5.18 -16.13 -11.30
C LEU A 94 -5.81 -14.91 -12.02
N PRO A 95 -7.10 -14.60 -11.77
CA PRO A 95 -7.73 -13.41 -12.30
C PRO A 95 -7.04 -12.18 -11.70
N GLU A 96 -6.76 -11.16 -12.52
CA GLU A 96 -6.09 -9.92 -12.06
C GLU A 96 -4.66 -10.10 -11.53
N ALA A 97 -3.96 -11.16 -11.97
CA ALA A 97 -2.53 -11.40 -11.67
C ALA A 97 -1.61 -10.22 -12.03
N HIS A 98 -1.99 -9.40 -13.02
CA HIS A 98 -1.19 -8.26 -13.48
C HIS A 98 -1.46 -6.95 -12.71
N THR A 99 -2.53 -6.89 -11.92
CA THR A 99 -2.92 -5.67 -11.19
C THR A 99 -2.81 -5.90 -9.69
N ASP A 100 -3.75 -6.62 -9.09
CA ASP A 100 -3.88 -6.67 -7.63
C ASP A 100 -3.08 -7.83 -7.03
N PHE A 101 -2.79 -8.86 -7.83
CA PHE A 101 -2.06 -10.06 -7.38
C PHE A 101 -0.66 -10.24 -7.98
N LEU A 102 -0.04 -9.15 -8.46
CA LEU A 102 1.30 -9.21 -9.04
C LEU A 102 2.35 -9.72 -8.04
N LEU A 103 2.16 -9.43 -6.75
CA LEU A 103 3.06 -9.92 -5.70
C LEU A 103 3.04 -11.44 -5.60
N ALA A 104 1.89 -12.08 -5.82
CA ALA A 104 1.79 -13.54 -5.83
C ALA A 104 2.57 -14.16 -7.00
N VAL A 105 2.56 -13.51 -8.18
CA VAL A 105 3.38 -13.92 -9.33
C VAL A 105 4.86 -13.73 -9.03
N ILE A 106 5.26 -12.61 -8.41
CA ILE A 106 6.65 -12.39 -7.98
C ILE A 106 7.07 -13.45 -6.96
N ALA A 107 6.18 -13.81 -6.03
CA ALA A 107 6.43 -14.87 -5.07
C ALA A 107 6.65 -16.23 -5.75
N GLU A 108 5.86 -16.57 -6.77
CA GLU A 108 6.05 -17.84 -7.50
C GLU A 108 7.35 -17.84 -8.32
N GLU A 109 7.67 -16.75 -9.04
CA GLU A 109 8.83 -16.69 -9.94
C GLU A 109 10.16 -16.52 -9.19
N PHE A 110 10.19 -15.73 -8.11
CA PHE A 110 11.42 -15.34 -7.38
C PHE A 110 11.46 -15.79 -5.91
N GLY A 111 10.39 -16.44 -5.43
CA GLY A 111 10.31 -16.97 -4.07
C GLY A 111 10.29 -15.90 -2.99
N PHE A 112 10.59 -16.35 -1.77
CA PHE A 112 10.72 -15.48 -0.60
C PHE A 112 11.70 -14.32 -0.82
N VAL A 113 12.83 -14.56 -1.50
CA VAL A 113 13.85 -13.53 -1.74
C VAL A 113 13.28 -12.40 -2.60
N GLY A 114 12.54 -12.71 -3.67
CA GLY A 114 11.91 -11.69 -4.52
C GLY A 114 10.92 -10.82 -3.75
N VAL A 115 10.06 -11.46 -2.94
CA VAL A 115 9.10 -10.74 -2.08
C VAL A 115 9.81 -9.86 -1.05
N ALA A 116 10.85 -10.37 -0.40
CA ALA A 116 11.64 -9.62 0.57
C ALA A 116 12.33 -8.40 -0.06
N VAL A 117 12.84 -8.51 -1.29
CA VAL A 117 13.42 -7.40 -2.04
C VAL A 117 12.36 -6.33 -2.33
N VAL A 118 11.17 -6.73 -2.79
CA VAL A 118 10.07 -5.79 -3.07
C VAL A 118 9.66 -5.04 -1.80
N ILE A 119 9.47 -5.75 -0.68
CA ILE A 119 9.16 -5.15 0.62
C ILE A 119 10.28 -4.19 1.05
N GLY A 120 11.54 -4.60 0.90
CA GLY A 120 12.72 -3.77 1.22
C GLY A 120 12.77 -2.48 0.40
N LEU A 121 12.45 -2.53 -0.90
CA LEU A 121 12.40 -1.35 -1.77
C LEU A 121 11.29 -0.37 -1.35
N PHE A 122 10.10 -0.87 -1.03
CA PHE A 122 9.02 -0.03 -0.50
C PHE A 122 9.37 0.58 0.85
N ALA A 123 9.92 -0.21 1.77
CA ALA A 123 10.37 0.27 3.08
C ALA A 123 11.42 1.37 2.92
N TRP A 124 12.41 1.16 2.04
CA TRP A 124 13.42 2.17 1.72
C TRP A 124 12.80 3.45 1.15
N LEU A 125 11.86 3.32 0.21
CA LEU A 125 11.18 4.46 -0.41
C LEU A 125 10.39 5.29 0.64
N ILE A 126 9.65 4.62 1.52
CA ILE A 126 8.90 5.27 2.60
C ILE A 126 9.85 6.00 3.53
N VAL A 127 10.92 5.34 3.99
CA VAL A 127 11.95 5.96 4.84
C VAL A 127 12.55 7.20 4.17
N LYS A 128 12.84 7.14 2.86
CA LYS A 128 13.33 8.31 2.12
C LYS A 128 12.32 9.45 2.08
N ALA A 129 11.04 9.17 1.83
CA ALA A 129 9.99 10.19 1.84
C ALA A 129 9.88 10.89 3.21
N PHE A 130 9.93 10.12 4.31
CA PHE A 130 9.92 10.68 5.67
C PHE A 130 11.18 11.48 5.99
N LEU A 131 12.37 11.03 5.56
CA LEU A 131 13.61 11.78 5.72
C LEU A 131 13.58 13.12 4.97
N ILE A 132 13.04 13.15 3.75
CA ILE A 132 12.85 14.39 2.98
C ILE A 132 11.90 15.33 3.74
N GLY A 133 10.79 14.79 4.24
CA GLY A 133 9.83 15.59 5.02
C GLY A 133 10.44 16.15 6.32
N HIS A 134 11.20 15.34 7.06
CA HIS A 134 11.88 15.78 8.27
C HIS A 134 12.88 16.91 8.00
N ARG A 135 13.67 16.79 6.92
CA ARG A 135 14.60 17.85 6.47
C ARG A 135 13.88 19.14 6.09
N ALA A 136 12.76 19.04 5.37
CA ALA A 136 11.95 20.21 5.04
C ALA A 136 11.38 20.89 6.29
N ALA A 137 10.98 20.13 7.31
CA ALA A 137 10.50 20.67 8.58
C ALA A 137 11.59 21.43 9.35
N GLN A 138 12.86 20.99 9.28
CA GLN A 138 13.99 21.69 9.90
C GLN A 138 14.26 23.07 9.30
N LEU A 139 13.83 23.31 8.04
CA LEU A 139 13.89 24.62 7.39
C LEU A 139 12.60 25.43 7.55
N GLU A 140 11.75 25.07 8.52
CA GLU A 140 10.44 25.69 8.77
C GLU A 140 9.45 25.60 7.59
N ARG A 141 9.73 24.73 6.60
CA ARG A 141 8.85 24.50 5.44
C ARG A 141 7.80 23.42 5.77
N ASN A 142 6.93 23.73 6.72
CA ASN A 142 5.95 22.79 7.27
C ASN A 142 5.01 22.19 6.20
N PHE A 143 4.57 22.99 5.22
CA PHE A 143 3.76 22.48 4.13
C PHE A 143 4.49 21.41 3.31
N CYS A 144 5.72 21.68 2.88
CA CYS A 144 6.52 20.74 2.11
C CYS A 144 6.85 19.47 2.92
N ALA A 145 7.06 19.62 4.23
CA ALA A 145 7.28 18.49 5.14
C ALA A 145 6.07 17.55 5.17
N LEU A 146 4.87 18.10 5.39
CA LEU A 146 3.62 17.33 5.45
C LEU A 146 3.28 16.71 4.10
N VAL A 147 3.53 17.39 2.98
CA VAL A 147 3.34 16.83 1.63
C VAL A 147 4.25 15.62 1.43
N ALA A 148 5.54 15.73 1.76
CA ALA A 148 6.48 14.64 1.57
C ALA A 148 6.14 13.42 2.45
N GLN A 149 5.80 13.65 3.72
CA GLN A 149 5.38 12.57 4.62
C GLN A 149 4.03 11.98 4.21
N GLY A 150 3.08 12.79 3.74
CA GLY A 150 1.79 12.35 3.22
C GLY A 150 1.92 11.43 2.01
N ILE A 151 2.83 11.74 1.07
CA ILE A 151 3.17 10.85 -0.06
C ILE A 151 3.79 9.53 0.46
N GLY A 152 4.67 9.61 1.46
CA GLY A 152 5.23 8.42 2.12
C GLY A 152 4.16 7.52 2.74
N ILE A 153 3.20 8.10 3.46
CA ILE A 153 2.06 7.40 4.05
C ILE A 153 1.17 6.80 2.95
N TRP A 154 0.86 7.56 1.90
CA TRP A 154 0.04 7.07 0.79
C TRP A 154 0.64 5.81 0.16
N LEU A 155 1.89 5.88 -0.26
CA LEU A 155 2.56 4.75 -0.91
C LEU A 155 2.72 3.56 0.05
N GLY A 156 3.03 3.83 1.32
CA GLY A 156 3.18 2.79 2.33
C GLY A 156 1.88 2.07 2.68
N VAL A 157 0.80 2.80 2.92
CA VAL A 157 -0.51 2.22 3.24
C VAL A 157 -1.05 1.44 2.05
N GLN A 158 -0.94 1.99 0.83
CA GLN A 158 -1.41 1.29 -0.37
C GLN A 158 -0.62 0.00 -0.61
N ALA A 159 0.72 0.03 -0.46
CA ALA A 159 1.56 -1.15 -0.58
C ALA A 159 1.25 -2.19 0.51
N LEU A 160 1.14 -1.78 1.77
CA LEU A 160 0.83 -2.68 2.89
C LEU A 160 -0.53 -3.36 2.72
N ILE A 161 -1.55 -2.61 2.28
CA ILE A 161 -2.87 -3.20 2.03
C ILE A 161 -2.81 -4.21 0.88
N ASN A 162 -2.18 -3.87 -0.25
CA ASN A 162 -2.07 -4.78 -1.38
C ASN A 162 -1.28 -6.06 -1.00
N MET A 163 -0.13 -5.92 -0.34
CA MET A 163 0.67 -7.06 0.11
C MET A 163 -0.07 -7.91 1.14
N GLY A 164 -0.76 -7.27 2.09
CA GLY A 164 -1.56 -7.96 3.10
C GLY A 164 -2.75 -8.72 2.49
N VAL A 165 -3.35 -8.23 1.41
CA VAL A 165 -4.37 -8.96 0.65
C VAL A 165 -3.77 -10.20 -0.01
N ASN A 166 -2.60 -10.08 -0.62
CA ASN A 166 -1.93 -11.18 -1.33
C ASN A 166 -1.55 -12.36 -0.42
N VAL A 167 -1.25 -12.08 0.85
CA VAL A 167 -0.88 -13.11 1.85
C VAL A 167 -2.09 -13.55 2.70
N GLY A 168 -3.28 -13.01 2.44
CA GLY A 168 -4.48 -13.37 3.20
C GLY A 168 -4.52 -12.81 4.63
N LEU A 169 -3.84 -11.68 4.88
CA LEU A 169 -3.93 -10.91 6.13
C LEU A 169 -5.02 -9.83 6.09
N LEU A 170 -5.46 -9.43 4.89
CA LEU A 170 -6.50 -8.44 4.68
C LEU A 170 -7.52 -8.90 3.62
N PRO A 171 -8.80 -8.53 3.75
CA PRO A 171 -9.83 -8.91 2.80
C PRO A 171 -9.55 -8.32 1.41
N THR A 172 -9.76 -9.13 0.37
CA THR A 172 -9.48 -8.76 -1.02
C THR A 172 -10.16 -7.45 -1.42
N LYS A 173 -9.34 -6.49 -1.82
CA LYS A 173 -9.77 -5.20 -2.37
C LYS A 173 -8.95 -4.95 -3.62
N GLY A 174 -9.59 -4.44 -4.66
CA GLY A 174 -8.91 -4.02 -5.88
C GLY A 174 -8.13 -2.73 -5.67
N LEU A 175 -6.99 -2.84 -4.99
CA LEU A 175 -6.04 -1.77 -4.76
C LEU A 175 -4.73 -2.19 -5.39
N THR A 176 -4.28 -1.39 -6.34
CA THR A 176 -3.05 -1.64 -7.06
C THR A 176 -1.82 -1.43 -6.18
N LEU A 177 -0.80 -2.24 -6.41
CA LEU A 177 0.55 -2.04 -5.87
C LEU A 177 1.21 -0.86 -6.62
N PRO A 178 1.64 0.19 -5.91
CA PRO A 178 2.27 1.34 -6.56
C PRO A 178 3.50 0.93 -7.40
N PHE A 179 3.71 1.58 -8.55
CA PHE A 179 4.78 1.31 -9.54
C PHE A 179 4.76 -0.05 -10.25
N LEU A 180 4.14 -1.07 -9.67
CA LEU A 180 4.25 -2.45 -10.14
C LEU A 180 3.01 -2.91 -10.90
N SER A 181 1.81 -2.53 -10.44
CA SER A 181 0.56 -2.96 -11.06
C SER A 181 0.30 -2.33 -12.43
N PHE A 182 -0.35 -3.09 -13.31
CA PHE A 182 -0.85 -2.59 -14.58
C PHE A 182 -1.97 -1.55 -14.39
N GLY A 183 -1.67 -0.29 -14.69
CA GLY A 183 -2.64 0.79 -14.67
C GLY A 183 -1.98 2.09 -15.10
N GLY A 184 -2.18 2.49 -16.35
CA GLY A 184 -1.46 3.65 -16.93
C GLY A 184 -1.62 4.94 -16.14
N SER A 185 -2.84 5.25 -15.69
CA SER A 185 -3.11 6.42 -14.85
C SER A 185 -2.47 6.33 -13.46
N GLY A 186 -2.46 5.13 -12.87
CA GLY A 186 -1.84 4.88 -11.56
C GLY A 186 -0.31 5.04 -11.60
N ILE A 187 0.34 4.53 -12.65
CA ILE A 187 1.79 4.72 -12.85
C ILE A 187 2.11 6.21 -13.02
N VAL A 188 1.35 6.94 -13.84
CA VAL A 188 1.55 8.39 -14.00
C VAL A 188 1.39 9.14 -12.68
N ALA A 189 0.36 8.82 -11.89
CA ALA A 189 0.15 9.43 -10.57
C ALA A 189 1.31 9.15 -9.61
N ASN A 190 1.82 7.91 -9.59
CA ASN A 190 2.97 7.54 -8.78
C ASN A 190 4.25 8.27 -9.22
N CYS A 191 4.49 8.40 -10.53
CA CYS A 191 5.61 9.16 -11.07
C CYS A 191 5.53 10.65 -10.70
N LEU A 192 4.34 11.24 -10.77
CA LEU A 192 4.12 12.62 -10.32
C LEU A 192 4.39 12.78 -8.82
N ALA A 193 3.97 11.82 -8.00
CA ALA A 193 4.24 11.83 -6.56
C ALA A 193 5.76 11.82 -6.26
N ILE A 194 6.52 10.98 -6.97
CA ILE A 194 7.99 10.96 -6.86
C ILE A 194 8.61 12.26 -7.38
N ALA A 195 8.11 12.82 -8.47
CA ALA A 195 8.59 14.10 -8.99
C ALA A 195 8.42 15.23 -7.95
N VAL A 196 7.29 15.26 -7.24
CA VAL A 196 7.07 16.20 -6.13
C VAL A 196 8.06 15.96 -4.99
N LEU A 197 8.29 14.71 -4.56
CA LEU A 197 9.27 14.40 -3.52
C LEU A 197 10.69 14.85 -3.90
N LEU A 198 11.11 14.57 -5.13
CA LEU A 198 12.42 14.97 -5.65
C LEU A 198 12.54 16.48 -5.77
N ARG A 199 11.46 17.18 -6.16
CA ARG A 199 11.43 18.64 -6.20
C ARG A 199 11.64 19.24 -4.82
N ILE A 200 10.97 18.70 -3.80
CA ILE A 200 11.14 19.15 -2.40
C ILE A 200 12.59 18.93 -1.92
N ASP A 201 13.17 17.74 -2.17
CA ASP A 201 14.57 17.46 -1.80
C ASP A 201 15.56 18.37 -2.55
N TRP A 202 15.31 18.65 -3.82
CA TRP A 202 16.15 19.53 -4.62
C TRP A 202 16.15 20.96 -4.08
N GLU A 203 14.97 21.54 -3.81
CA GLU A 203 14.87 22.90 -3.25
C GLU A 203 15.54 22.99 -1.88
N HIS A 204 15.34 21.99 -1.02
CA HIS A 204 16.04 21.88 0.25
C HIS A 204 17.58 21.92 0.07
N ARG A 205 18.13 21.15 -0.88
CA ARG A 205 19.57 21.16 -1.17
C ARG A 205 20.08 22.48 -1.72
N GLN A 206 19.29 23.21 -2.51
CA GLN A 206 19.69 24.53 -3.02
C GLN A 206 19.73 25.56 -1.89
N MET A 207 18.75 25.54 -0.98
CA MET A 207 18.72 26.40 0.20
C MET A 207 19.93 26.15 1.12
N MET A 208 20.28 24.88 1.35
CA MET A 208 21.50 24.51 2.10
C MET A 208 22.80 24.99 1.44
N ARG A 209 22.77 25.25 0.12
CA ARG A 209 23.90 25.82 -0.63
C ARG A 209 23.88 27.36 -0.68
N GLY A 210 22.98 28.00 0.07
CA GLY A 210 22.87 29.47 0.13
C GLY A 210 22.14 30.10 -1.06
N LYS A 211 21.45 29.31 -1.90
CA LYS A 211 20.61 29.86 -2.97
C LYS A 211 19.20 30.10 -2.44
N THR A 212 18.85 31.36 -2.24
CA THR A 212 17.48 31.81 -1.93
C THR A 212 16.72 32.05 -3.24
N PHE A 213 15.50 31.51 -3.34
CA PHE A 213 14.54 31.79 -4.42
C PHE A 213 13.39 32.61 -3.87
#